data_AF-A0A7X1JCS6-F1
#
_entry.id   AF-A0A7X1JCS6-F1
#
_cell.length_a   1.000
_cell.length_b   1.000
_cell.length_c   1.000
_cell.angle_alpha   90.00
_cell.angle_beta   90.00
_cell.angle_gamma   90.00
#
_symmetry.space_group_name_H-M   'P 1'
#
loop_
_entity.id
_entity.type
_entity.pdbx_description
1 polymer ?
#
loop_
_entity_poly.entity_id
_entity_poly.type
_entity_poly.pdbx_seq_one_letter_code
_entity_poly.pdbx_strand_id
1 'polypeptide(L)'
;HVEAWSDPVTTWRHIARIKVPAGIDTGVVLEEGADLFQRAAAGVPAERRQVLLDAVDTLRDDSLPMVSRLAAAFRPEVDGVLSRYPLREFVT
;
A
#
# COMPACT_ATOMS: atom_id res chain seq x y z
N HIS A 1 -6.77 11.53 -25.93
CA HIS A 1 -6.81 12.15 -24.59
C HIS A 1 -5.63 11.64 -23.80
N VAL A 2 -5.00 12.48 -22.96
CA VAL A 2 -3.93 12.08 -22.04
C VAL A 2 -4.44 12.34 -20.63
N GLU A 3 -4.23 11.41 -19.71
CA GLU A 3 -4.54 11.59 -18.28
C GLU A 3 -3.24 11.64 -17.48
N ALA A 4 -3.13 12.60 -16.57
CA ALA A 4 -2.06 12.69 -15.58
C ALA A 4 -2.63 12.54 -14.16
N TRP A 5 -1.88 11.90 -13.26
CA TRP A 5 -2.31 11.66 -11.87
C TRP A 5 -1.09 11.45 -10.96
N SER A 6 -1.27 11.63 -9.66
CA SER A 6 -0.24 11.37 -8.64
C SER A 6 -0.33 9.93 -8.13
N ASP A 7 0.82 9.24 -8.05
CA ASP A 7 0.94 7.88 -7.50
C ASP A 7 1.43 7.89 -6.03
N PRO A 8 0.51 7.99 -5.06
CA PRO A 8 0.87 8.01 -3.66
C PRO A 8 1.42 6.65 -3.18
N VAL A 9 1.00 5.54 -3.78
CA VAL A 9 1.42 4.20 -3.35
C VAL A 9 2.89 3.96 -3.69
N THR A 10 3.33 4.32 -4.89
CA THR A 10 4.74 4.23 -5.28
C THR A 10 5.61 5.14 -4.42
N THR A 11 5.14 6.36 -4.14
CA THR A 11 5.84 7.32 -3.28
C THR A 11 6.01 6.76 -1.86
N TRP A 12 4.93 6.26 -1.25
CA TRP A 12 4.97 5.65 0.07
C TRP A 12 5.90 4.43 0.11
N ARG A 13 5.83 3.51 -0.87
CA ARG A 13 6.71 2.33 -0.96
C ARG A 13 8.19 2.68 -1.03
N HIS A 14 8.54 3.81 -1.64
CA HIS A 14 9.92 4.31 -1.69
C HIS A 14 10.39 4.80 -0.32
N ILE A 15 9.53 5.50 0.44
CA ILE A 15 9.85 5.99 1.77
C ILE A 15 9.89 4.83 2.78
N ALA A 16 8.91 3.94 2.73
CA ALA A 16 8.75 2.86 3.71
C ALA A 16 9.92 1.86 3.71
N ARG A 17 10.46 1.52 2.54
CA ARG A 17 11.63 0.63 2.43
C ARG A 17 12.91 1.23 3.04
N ILE A 18 12.95 2.55 3.25
CA ILE A 18 14.09 3.25 3.86
C ILE A 18 13.83 3.41 5.35
N LYS A 19 12.66 3.96 5.72
CA LYS A 19 12.34 4.31 7.10
C LYS A 19 12.13 3.10 8.01
N VAL A 20 11.41 2.07 7.55
CA VAL A 20 11.05 0.93 8.41
C VAL A 20 12.28 0.11 8.83
N PRO A 21 13.21 -0.27 7.94
CA PRO A 21 14.43 -0.97 8.36
C PRO A 21 15.34 -0.13 9.26
N ALA A 22 15.29 1.21 9.13
CA ALA A 22 16.04 2.14 9.97
C ALA A 22 15.38 2.40 11.35
N GLY A 23 14.19 1.83 11.61
CA GLY A 23 13.47 2.07 12.86
C GLY A 23 12.89 3.49 13.00
N ILE A 24 12.73 4.22 11.89
CA ILE A 24 12.28 5.60 11.87
C ILE A 24 10.78 5.65 11.60
N ASP A 25 10.02 6.27 12.50
CA ASP A 25 8.57 6.50 12.37
C ASP A 25 7.76 5.25 12.00
N THR A 26 8.22 4.04 12.35
CA THR A 26 7.74 2.81 11.70
C THR A 26 6.24 2.59 11.82
N GLY A 27 5.66 2.84 13.01
CA GLY A 27 4.21 2.71 13.22
C GLY A 27 3.42 3.69 12.34
N VAL A 28 3.85 4.95 12.26
CA VAL A 28 3.21 5.98 11.41
C VAL A 28 3.30 5.58 9.94
N VAL A 29 4.49 5.18 9.49
CA VAL A 29 4.71 4.78 8.09
C VAL A 29 3.84 3.58 7.71
N LEU A 30 3.68 2.59 8.60
CA LEU A 30 2.83 1.43 8.33
C LEU A 30 1.35 1.80 8.26
N GLU A 31 0.88 2.69 9.14
CA GLU A 31 -0.52 3.14 9.11
C GLU A 31 -0.85 4.00 7.89
N GLU A 32 0.05 4.91 7.50
CA GLU A 32 -0.10 5.64 6.24
C GLU A 32 -0.23 4.68 5.04
N GLY A 33 0.55 3.59 5.05
CA GLY A 33 0.46 2.53 4.04
C GLY A 33 -0.88 1.82 4.05
N ALA A 34 -1.37 1.46 5.23
CA ALA A 34 -2.66 0.79 5.41
C ALA A 34 -3.81 1.66 4.89
N ASP A 35 -3.79 2.97 5.19
CA ASP A 35 -4.78 3.92 4.69
C ASP A 35 -4.74 4.05 3.16
N LEU A 36 -3.55 4.12 2.56
CA LEU A 36 -3.40 4.15 1.11
C LEU A 36 -3.95 2.88 0.44
N PHE A 37 -3.67 1.71 1.01
CA PHE A 37 -4.12 0.44 0.47
C PHE A 37 -5.63 0.24 0.64
N GLN A 38 -6.20 0.69 1.75
CA GLN A 38 -7.65 0.68 1.98
C GLN A 38 -8.37 1.57 0.96
N ARG A 39 -7.81 2.74 0.64
CA ARG A 39 -8.34 3.63 -0.40
C ARG A 39 -8.19 3.02 -1.79
N ALA A 40 -7.05 2.39 -2.09
CA ALA A 40 -6.84 1.68 -3.34
C ALA A 40 -7.87 0.55 -3.52
N ALA A 41 -8.15 -0.23 -2.47
CA ALA A 41 -9.11 -1.33 -2.47
C ALA A 41 -10.54 -0.90 -2.86
N ALA A 42 -10.94 0.34 -2.56
CA ALA A 42 -12.23 0.88 -2.97
C ALA A 42 -12.38 1.00 -4.50
N GLY A 43 -11.27 1.19 -5.23
CA GLY A 43 -11.23 1.26 -6.69
C GLY A 43 -11.06 -0.09 -7.40
N VAL A 44 -10.91 -1.18 -6.66
CA VAL A 44 -10.66 -2.53 -7.20
C VAL A 44 -11.97 -3.32 -7.28
N PRO A 45 -12.17 -4.16 -8.33
CA PRO A 45 -13.29 -5.10 -8.41
C PRO A 45 -13.36 -6.04 -7.20
N ALA A 46 -14.56 -6.46 -6.82
CA ALA A 46 -14.79 -7.22 -5.58
C ALA A 46 -13.95 -8.52 -5.51
N GLU A 47 -13.74 -9.18 -6.66
CA GLU A 47 -13.01 -10.45 -6.76
C GLU A 47 -11.50 -10.31 -6.46
N ARG A 48 -10.96 -9.08 -6.56
CA ARG A 48 -9.55 -8.78 -6.33
C ARG A 48 -9.30 -7.88 -5.12
N ARG A 49 -10.36 -7.29 -4.57
CA ARG A 49 -10.29 -6.35 -3.45
C ARG A 49 -9.64 -6.95 -2.21
N GLN A 50 -9.93 -8.22 -1.93
CA GLN A 50 -9.45 -8.89 -0.72
C GLN A 50 -7.92 -8.92 -0.63
N VAL A 51 -7.22 -9.02 -1.77
CA VAL A 51 -5.75 -9.00 -1.81
C VAL A 51 -5.15 -7.74 -1.17
N LEU A 52 -5.80 -6.58 -1.39
CA LEU A 52 -5.35 -5.32 -0.78
C LEU A 52 -5.79 -5.22 0.68
N LEU A 53 -6.99 -5.71 1.03
CA LEU A 53 -7.48 -5.71 2.41
C LEU A 53 -6.63 -6.61 3.32
N ASP A 54 -6.20 -7.78 2.83
CA ASP A 54 -5.29 -8.65 3.59
C ASP A 54 -3.94 -7.97 3.86
N ALA A 55 -3.46 -7.15 2.91
CA ALA A 55 -2.26 -6.34 3.11
C ALA A 55 -2.50 -5.21 4.12
N VAL A 56 -3.67 -4.56 4.11
CA VAL A 56 -4.08 -3.57 5.13
C VAL A 56 -4.07 -4.21 6.51
N ASP A 57 -4.71 -5.36 6.67
CA ASP A 57 -4.78 -6.06 7.96
C ASP A 57 -3.38 -6.44 8.44
N THR A 58 -2.52 -6.95 7.55
CA THR A 58 -1.13 -7.28 7.92
C THR A 58 -0.30 -6.03 8.26
N LEU A 59 -0.52 -4.89 7.58
CA LEU A 59 0.15 -3.64 7.89
C LEU A 59 -0.23 -3.13 9.29
N ARG A 60 -1.45 -3.41 9.76
CA ARG A 60 -1.97 -3.02 11.08
C ARG A 60 -1.76 -4.06 12.19
N ASP A 61 -1.22 -5.23 11.86
CA ASP A 61 -1.06 -6.31 12.84
C ASP A 61 0.13 -6.06 13.79
N ASP A 62 -0.17 -5.48 14.95
CA ASP A 62 0.80 -5.22 16.02
C ASP A 62 1.40 -6.48 16.66
N SER A 63 0.91 -7.68 16.33
CA SER A 63 1.52 -8.95 16.78
C SER A 63 2.74 -9.34 15.94
N LEU A 64 2.94 -8.71 14.78
CA LEU A 64 4.01 -9.04 13.83
C LEU A 64 5.21 -8.07 13.93
N PRO A 65 6.44 -8.53 13.62
CA PRO A 65 7.57 -7.63 13.45
C PRO A 65 7.31 -6.58 12.37
N MET A 66 7.76 -5.33 12.59
CA MET A 66 7.53 -4.19 11.69
C MET A 66 7.93 -4.47 10.22
N VAL A 67 9.08 -5.13 10.02
CA VAL A 67 9.56 -5.50 8.67
C VAL A 67 8.67 -6.56 8.02
N SER A 68 8.13 -7.50 8.81
CA SER A 68 7.20 -8.52 8.33
C SER A 68 5.85 -7.90 7.92
N ARG A 69 5.37 -6.91 8.68
CA ARG A 69 4.19 -6.10 8.34
C ARG A 69 4.40 -5.38 7.01
N LEU A 70 5.55 -4.69 6.87
CA LEU A 70 5.90 -3.99 5.64
C LEU A 70 5.95 -4.92 4.42
N ALA A 71 6.51 -6.12 4.58
CA ALA A 71 6.65 -7.07 3.48
C ALA A 71 5.31 -7.47 2.83
N ALA A 72 4.20 -7.41 3.57
CA ALA A 72 2.87 -7.68 3.02
C ALA A 72 2.48 -6.73 1.88
N ALA A 73 2.93 -5.47 1.96
CA ALA A 73 2.66 -4.46 0.94
C ALA A 73 3.46 -4.65 -0.35
N PHE A 74 4.40 -5.61 -0.41
CA PHE A 74 5.24 -5.91 -1.58
C PHE A 74 5.03 -7.33 -2.13
N ARG A 75 3.96 -8.01 -1.71
CA ARG A 75 3.63 -9.33 -2.25
C ARG A 75 3.30 -9.25 -3.75
N PRO A 76 3.70 -10.24 -4.57
CA PRO A 76 3.44 -10.21 -6.02
C PRO A 76 1.96 -10.04 -6.40
N GLU A 77 1.05 -10.58 -5.60
CA GLU A 77 -0.39 -10.48 -5.82
C GLU A 77 -0.88 -9.03 -5.65
N VAL A 78 -0.33 -8.33 -4.66
CA VAL A 78 -0.59 -6.90 -4.41
C VAL A 78 -0.10 -6.07 -5.60
N ASP A 79 1.11 -6.33 -6.09
CA ASP A 79 1.65 -5.68 -7.28
C ASP A 79 0.81 -5.94 -8.52
N GLY A 80 0.32 -7.17 -8.69
CA GLY A 80 -0.59 -7.54 -9.77
C GLY A 80 -1.91 -6.75 -9.73
N VAL A 81 -2.45 -6.48 -8.54
CA VAL A 81 -3.65 -5.66 -8.40
C VAL A 81 -3.36 -4.18 -8.67
N LEU A 82 -2.34 -3.60 -8.04
CA LEU A 82 -2.04 -2.17 -8.14
C LEU A 82 -1.53 -1.75 -9.53
N SER A 83 -0.83 -2.63 -10.24
CA SER A 83 -0.43 -2.37 -11.63
C SER A 83 -1.63 -2.28 -12.58
N ARG A 84 -2.72 -3.00 -12.28
CA ARG A 84 -3.94 -2.99 -13.08
C ARG A 84 -4.95 -1.93 -12.62
N TYR A 85 -4.99 -1.66 -11.32
CA TYR A 85 -5.94 -0.77 -10.66
C TYR A 85 -5.20 0.17 -9.70
N PRO A 86 -4.40 1.12 -10.21
CA PRO A 86 -3.64 2.02 -9.36
C PRO A 86 -4.56 2.98 -8.60
N LEU A 87 -4.14 3.36 -7.39
CA LEU A 87 -4.74 4.51 -6.71
C LEU A 87 -4.29 5.79 -7.42
N ARG A 88 -5.24 6.47 -8.07
CA ARG A 88 -4.98 7.70 -8.81
C ARG A 88 -5.54 8.90 -8.08
N GLU A 89 -4.68 9.83 -7.69
CA GLU A 89 -5.09 11.09 -7.09
C GLU A 89 -4.91 12.25 -8.07
N PHE A 90 -5.80 13.24 -7.97
CA PHE A 90 -5.74 14.49 -8.76
C PHE A 90 -5.68 14.27 -10.28
N VAL A 91 -6.56 13.40 -10.82
CA VAL A 91 -6.62 13.10 -12.26
C VAL A 91 -6.91 14.38 -13.06
N THR A 92 -6.09 14.67 -14.06
CA THR A 92 -6.20 15.80 -15.01
C THR A 92 -6.09 15.33 -16.44
#